data_AF-A0A090Y7X3-F1
#
_entry.id   AF-A0A090Y7X3-F1
#
_cell.length_a   1.000
_cell.length_b   1.000
_cell.length_c   1.000
_cell.angle_alpha   90.00
_cell.angle_beta   90.00
_cell.angle_gamma   90.00
#
_symmetry.space_group_name_H-M   'P 1'
#
loop_
_entity.id
_entity.type
_entity.pdbx_description
1 polymer ?
#
loop_
_entity_poly.entity_id
_entity_poly.type
_entity_poly.pdbx_seq_one_letter_code
_entity_poly.pdbx_strand_id
1 'polypeptide(L)'
;MRILKEEEIKKYISDEELQNFYNDSINDAHLNELLAYYSYLKNNVSAIPLDKQSIYYSIYYWYVQFKERYFQVYGHDSGIEQEGFKLLEELDYQLEDGVNWGLIEKIELKDI
;
A
#
# COMPACT_ATOMS: atom_id res chain seq x y z
N MET A 1 -11.87 -1.02 -11.65
CA MET A 1 -10.93 -1.43 -10.59
C MET A 1 -9.58 -1.81 -11.20
N ARG A 2 -8.49 -1.17 -10.76
CA ARG A 2 -7.10 -1.51 -11.10
C ARG A 2 -6.17 -1.16 -9.94
N ILE A 3 -4.99 -1.76 -9.89
CA ILE A 3 -3.94 -1.41 -8.92
C ILE A 3 -3.00 -0.38 -9.56
N LEU A 4 -2.77 0.73 -8.86
CA LEU A 4 -1.81 1.75 -9.24
C LEU A 4 -0.39 1.23 -9.04
N LYS A 5 0.32 1.04 -10.16
CA LYS A 5 1.77 0.77 -10.14
C LYS A 5 2.55 2.07 -9.98
N GLU A 6 3.86 1.96 -9.77
CA GLU A 6 4.77 3.08 -9.48
C GLU A 6 4.62 4.25 -10.46
N GLU A 7 4.73 3.96 -11.75
CA GLU A 7 4.60 4.92 -12.86
C GLU A 7 3.26 5.66 -12.87
N GLU A 8 2.23 5.07 -12.28
CA GLU A 8 0.92 5.70 -12.18
C GLU A 8 0.82 6.59 -10.93
N ILE A 9 1.45 6.20 -9.82
CA ILE A 9 1.53 7.03 -8.62
C ILE A 9 2.35 8.29 -8.90
N LYS A 10 3.46 8.17 -9.64
CA LYS A 10 4.32 9.29 -10.05
C LYS A 10 3.63 10.34 -10.94
N LYS A 11 2.40 10.07 -11.41
CA LYS A 11 1.56 11.09 -12.08
C LYS A 11 0.85 12.02 -11.10
N TYR A 12 0.75 11.63 -9.83
CA TYR A 12 0.01 12.35 -8.79
C TYR A 12 0.92 12.95 -7.70
N ILE A 13 2.19 12.56 -7.66
CA ILE A 13 3.17 13.06 -6.70
C ILE A 13 4.57 13.08 -7.34
N SER A 14 5.34 14.14 -7.09
CA SER A 14 6.74 14.23 -7.51
C SER A 14 7.67 13.45 -6.57
N ASP A 15 8.88 13.11 -7.04
CA ASP A 15 9.87 12.41 -6.20
C ASP A 15 10.26 13.24 -4.96
N GLU A 16 10.32 14.57 -5.07
CA GLU A 16 10.61 15.47 -3.95
C GLU A 16 9.48 15.45 -2.91
N GLU A 17 8.21 15.46 -3.35
CA GLU A 17 7.07 15.37 -2.45
C GLU A 17 6.97 13.98 -1.80
N LEU A 18 7.32 12.92 -2.53
CA LEU A 18 7.30 11.55 -2.02
C LEU A 18 8.28 11.34 -0.87
N GLN A 19 9.42 12.05 -0.89
CA GLN A 19 10.40 12.02 0.22
C GLN A 19 9.81 12.49 1.56
N ASN A 20 8.72 13.25 1.57
CA ASN A 20 8.05 13.62 2.82
C ASN A 20 7.42 12.43 3.55
N PHE A 21 7.25 11.30 2.87
CA PHE A 21 6.75 10.06 3.44
C PHE A 21 7.87 9.07 3.83
N TYR A 22 9.13 9.47 3.66
CA TYR A 22 10.27 8.64 4.03
C TYR A 22 10.47 8.69 5.54
N ASN A 23 11.02 7.60 6.09
CA ASN A 23 11.36 7.47 7.49
C ASN A 23 12.90 7.37 7.64
N ASP A 24 13.52 8.37 8.25
CA ASP A 24 14.98 8.45 8.44
C ASP A 24 15.56 7.30 9.29
N SER A 25 14.72 6.58 10.05
CA SER A 25 15.15 5.39 10.81
C SER A 25 15.25 4.11 9.96
N ILE A 26 14.75 4.14 8.72
CA ILE A 26 14.82 3.00 7.78
C ILE A 26 16.05 3.16 6.88
N ASN A 27 17.05 2.32 7.10
CA ASN A 27 18.28 2.30 6.30
C ASN A 27 18.11 1.64 4.93
N ASP A 28 17.14 0.75 4.76
CA ASP A 28 16.88 0.09 3.49
C ASP A 28 16.10 1.03 2.55
N ALA A 29 16.79 1.58 1.54
CA ALA A 29 16.21 2.58 0.64
C ALA A 29 14.96 2.07 -0.09
N HIS A 30 14.96 0.80 -0.51
CA HIS A 30 13.81 0.21 -1.19
C HIS A 30 12.61 0.05 -0.25
N LEU A 31 12.83 -0.44 0.97
CA LEU A 31 11.78 -0.50 1.99
C LEU A 31 11.17 0.87 2.28
N ASN A 32 12.02 1.90 2.35
CA ASN A 32 11.59 3.28 2.62
C ASN A 32 10.72 3.83 1.48
N GLU A 33 11.11 3.55 0.24
CA GLU A 33 10.32 3.88 -0.95
C GLU A 33 8.96 3.15 -0.96
N LEU A 34 8.92 1.85 -0.64
CA LEU A 34 7.66 1.09 -0.53
C LEU A 34 6.74 1.67 0.55
N LEU A 35 7.30 2.03 1.72
CA LEU A 35 6.58 2.71 2.79
C LEU A 35 6.01 4.04 2.29
N ALA A 36 6.77 4.79 1.49
CA ALA A 36 6.36 6.09 0.99
C ALA A 36 5.17 5.98 0.03
N TYR A 37 5.17 5.02 -0.91
CA TYR A 37 4.00 4.79 -1.78
C TYR A 37 2.75 4.39 -1.00
N TYR A 38 2.89 3.46 -0.05
CA TYR A 38 1.80 3.07 0.84
C TYR A 38 1.25 4.28 1.61
N SER A 39 2.13 5.03 2.27
CA SER A 39 1.77 6.18 3.10
C SER A 39 1.15 7.31 2.29
N TYR A 40 1.68 7.59 1.08
CA TYR A 40 1.13 8.59 0.19
C TYR A 40 -0.33 8.26 -0.16
N LEU A 41 -0.60 7.05 -0.67
CA LEU A 41 -1.95 6.64 -1.04
C LEU A 41 -2.90 6.69 0.16
N LYS A 42 -2.44 6.20 1.30
CA LYS A 42 -3.23 6.15 2.54
C LYS A 42 -3.61 7.54 3.05
N ASN A 43 -2.71 8.51 2.96
CA ASN A 43 -2.95 9.88 3.40
C ASN A 43 -3.70 10.75 2.38
N ASN A 44 -3.80 10.30 1.11
CA ASN A 44 -4.34 11.10 0.01
C ASN A 44 -5.52 10.44 -0.71
N VAL A 45 -6.24 9.54 -0.04
CA VAL A 45 -7.42 8.83 -0.60
C VAL A 45 -8.39 9.76 -1.32
N SER A 46 -8.69 10.92 -0.73
CA SER A 46 -9.66 11.87 -1.30
C SER A 46 -9.09 12.74 -2.43
N ALA A 47 -7.77 12.82 -2.59
CA ALA A 47 -7.11 13.67 -3.58
C ALA A 47 -6.86 12.95 -4.91
N ILE A 48 -6.86 11.61 -4.91
CA ILE A 48 -6.62 10.80 -6.10
C ILE A 48 -7.95 10.63 -6.86
N PRO A 49 -8.05 11.08 -8.14
CA PRO A 49 -9.31 11.05 -8.89
C PRO A 49 -9.60 9.66 -9.47
N LEU A 50 -9.70 8.65 -8.62
CA LEU A 50 -10.02 7.26 -8.98
C LEU A 50 -11.18 6.73 -8.15
N ASP A 51 -11.76 5.62 -8.60
CA ASP A 51 -12.78 4.91 -7.84
C ASP A 51 -12.19 4.35 -6.53
N LYS A 52 -13.03 4.30 -5.48
CA LYS A 52 -12.63 3.82 -4.15
C LYS A 52 -11.97 2.44 -4.20
N GLN A 53 -12.50 1.50 -5.00
CA GLN A 53 -11.93 0.16 -5.10
C GLN A 53 -10.47 0.23 -5.58
N SER A 54 -10.21 0.95 -6.67
CA SER A 54 -8.85 1.13 -7.19
C SER A 54 -7.91 1.73 -6.14
N ILE A 55 -8.35 2.71 -5.34
CA ILE A 55 -7.52 3.33 -4.31
C ILE A 55 -7.24 2.37 -3.15
N TYR A 56 -8.26 1.76 -2.55
CA TYR A 56 -8.08 0.89 -1.38
C TYR A 56 -7.32 -0.40 -1.71
N TYR A 57 -7.53 -1.00 -2.88
CA TYR A 57 -6.72 -2.15 -3.31
C TYR A 57 -5.27 -1.74 -3.63
N SER A 58 -5.03 -0.52 -4.11
CA SER A 58 -3.68 -0.01 -4.30
C SER A 58 -2.98 0.20 -2.96
N ILE A 59 -3.67 0.75 -1.95
CA ILE A 59 -3.16 0.88 -0.58
C ILE A 59 -2.75 -0.49 -0.04
N TYR A 60 -3.64 -1.48 -0.13
CA TYR A 60 -3.35 -2.83 0.33
C TYR A 60 -2.17 -3.46 -0.42
N TYR A 61 -2.14 -3.32 -1.75
CA TYR A 61 -1.03 -3.79 -2.57
C TYR A 61 0.33 -3.24 -2.11
N TRP A 62 0.45 -1.92 -1.96
CA TRP A 62 1.71 -1.29 -1.55
C TRP A 62 2.08 -1.63 -0.11
N TYR A 63 1.10 -1.75 0.78
CA TYR A 63 1.33 -2.27 2.12
C TYR A 63 1.90 -3.69 2.11
N VAL A 64 1.38 -4.61 1.27
CA VAL A 64 1.91 -5.99 1.18
C VAL A 64 3.35 -6.00 0.64
N GLN A 65 3.69 -5.15 -0.34
CA GLN A 65 5.08 -4.99 -0.78
C GLN A 65 5.99 -4.52 0.37
N PHE A 66 5.55 -3.47 1.09
CA PHE A 66 6.26 -2.94 2.25
C PHE A 66 6.45 -4.00 3.36
N LYS A 67 5.37 -4.68 3.77
CA LYS A 67 5.35 -5.72 4.81
C LYS A 67 6.39 -6.80 4.53
N GLU A 68 6.39 -7.34 3.32
CA GLU A 68 7.31 -8.41 2.95
C GLU A 68 8.76 -7.95 2.95
N ARG A 69 9.04 -6.78 2.36
CA ARG A 69 10.40 -6.23 2.38
C ARG A 69 10.85 -5.97 3.82
N TYR A 70 9.96 -5.46 4.67
CA TYR A 70 10.24 -5.26 6.09
C TYR A 70 10.62 -6.59 6.75
N PHE A 71 9.82 -7.64 6.56
CA PHE A 71 10.09 -8.95 7.16
C PHE A 71 11.40 -9.59 6.66
N GLN A 72 11.79 -9.32 5.41
CA GLN A 72 13.09 -9.75 4.89
C GLN A 72 14.27 -9.01 5.54
N VAL A 73 14.11 -7.72 5.85
CA VAL A 73 15.19 -6.87 6.38
C VAL A 73 15.32 -6.98 7.90
N TYR A 74 14.20 -6.95 8.62
CA TYR A 74 14.15 -6.83 10.08
C TYR A 74 13.59 -8.07 10.79
N GLY A 75 13.07 -9.04 10.04
CA GLY A 75 12.36 -10.19 10.59
C GLY A 75 10.87 -9.91 10.81
N HIS A 76 10.15 -10.95 11.25
CA HIS A 76 8.71 -10.88 11.50
C HIS A 76 8.38 -9.87 12.60
N ASP A 77 7.33 -9.08 12.35
CA ASP A 77 6.77 -8.12 13.31
C ASP A 77 5.25 -8.28 13.35
N SER A 78 4.72 -8.70 14.50
CA SER A 78 3.29 -8.93 14.70
C SER A 78 2.45 -7.65 14.61
N GLY A 79 3.02 -6.49 14.90
CA GLY A 79 2.34 -5.20 14.77
C GLY A 79 2.13 -4.82 13.32
N ILE A 80 3.14 -5.06 12.47
CA ILE A 80 3.00 -4.94 11.02
C ILE A 80 1.94 -5.93 10.55
N GLU A 81 2.02 -7.21 10.90
CA GLU A 81 1.03 -8.21 10.48
C GLU A 81 -0.42 -7.81 10.87
N GLN A 82 -0.61 -7.28 12.08
CA GLN A 82 -1.90 -6.76 12.54
C GLN A 82 -2.42 -5.59 11.69
N GLU A 83 -1.55 -4.72 11.19
CA GLU A 83 -1.95 -3.64 10.29
C GLU A 83 -2.55 -4.18 8.98
N GLY A 84 -2.05 -5.31 8.48
CA GLY A 84 -2.60 -5.97 7.29
C GLY A 84 -4.06 -6.39 7.50
N PHE A 85 -4.39 -6.95 8.67
CA PHE A 85 -5.76 -7.30 9.00
C PHE A 85 -6.67 -6.07 9.11
N LYS A 86 -6.19 -4.97 9.71
CA LYS A 86 -6.97 -3.71 9.78
C LYS A 86 -7.25 -3.13 8.40
N LEU A 87 -6.30 -3.23 7.46
CA LEU A 87 -6.52 -2.78 6.09
C LEU A 87 -7.58 -3.63 5.36
N LEU A 88 -7.65 -4.94 5.64
CA LEU A 88 -8.72 -5.80 5.13
C LEU A 88 -10.09 -5.44 5.73
N GLU A 89 -10.15 -5.14 7.04
CA GLU A 89 -11.37 -4.64 7.69
C GLU A 89 -11.81 -3.29 7.12
N GLU A 90 -10.86 -2.40 6.84
CA GLU A 90 -11.15 -1.12 6.20
C GLU A 90 -11.63 -1.28 4.76
N LEU A 91 -11.06 -2.20 3.99
CA LEU A 91 -11.56 -2.56 2.66
C LEU A 91 -13.02 -3.02 2.74
N ASP A 92 -13.36 -3.91 3.67
CA ASP A 92 -14.73 -4.39 3.87
C ASP A 92 -15.69 -3.27 4.26
N TYR A 93 -15.24 -2.36 5.13
CA TYR A 93 -16.02 -1.21 5.56
C TYR A 93 -16.23 -0.15 4.46
N GLN A 94 -15.22 0.08 3.63
CA GLN A 94 -15.21 1.17 2.65
C GLN A 94 -15.80 0.79 1.29
N LEU A 95 -15.82 -0.49 0.96
CA LEU A 95 -16.30 -1.00 -0.32
C LEU A 95 -17.72 -1.57 -0.21
N GLU A 96 -18.67 -0.91 -0.85
CA GLU A 96 -20.09 -1.29 -0.82
C GLU A 96 -20.37 -2.68 -1.41
N ASP A 97 -19.56 -3.10 -2.39
CA ASP A 97 -19.67 -4.41 -3.04
C ASP A 97 -18.96 -5.53 -2.26
N GLY A 98 -18.37 -5.21 -1.10
CA GLY A 98 -17.55 -6.11 -0.29
C GLY A 98 -16.14 -6.33 -0.83
N VAL A 99 -15.36 -7.13 -0.08
CA VAL A 99 -13.98 -7.47 -0.44
C VAL A 99 -13.92 -8.52 -1.56
N ASN A 100 -13.16 -8.21 -2.60
CA ASN A 100 -12.79 -9.14 -3.66
C ASN A 100 -11.62 -10.00 -3.19
N TRP A 101 -11.93 -11.10 -2.50
CA TRP A 101 -10.94 -12.04 -1.97
C TRP A 101 -10.02 -12.64 -3.04
N GLY A 102 -10.50 -12.83 -4.27
CA GLY A 102 -9.66 -13.31 -5.37
C GLY A 102 -8.59 -12.29 -5.79
N LEU A 103 -8.84 -11.00 -5.64
CA LEU A 103 -7.82 -9.98 -5.84
C LEU A 103 -6.83 -9.93 -4.66
N ILE A 104 -7.33 -10.03 -3.43
CA ILE A 104 -6.48 -10.09 -2.22
C ILE A 104 -5.50 -11.25 -2.33
N GLU A 105 -5.97 -12.44 -2.71
CA GLU A 105 -5.12 -13.62 -2.92
C GLU A 105 -4.03 -13.35 -3.96
N LYS A 106 -4.38 -12.74 -5.11
CA LYS A 106 -3.40 -12.38 -6.13
C LYS A 106 -2.36 -11.37 -5.65
N ILE A 107 -2.76 -10.40 -4.81
CA ILE A 107 -1.83 -9.43 -4.21
C ILE A 107 -0.83 -10.16 -3.30
N GLU A 108 -1.30 -11.03 -2.41
CA GLU A 108 -0.46 -11.78 -1.47
C GLU A 108 0.44 -12.79 -2.20
N LEU A 109 -0.04 -13.42 -3.29
CA LEU A 109 0.73 -14.37 -4.10
C LEU A 109 1.62 -13.70 -5.17
N LYS A 110 1.59 -12.37 -5.29
CA LYS A 110 2.34 -11.59 -6.30
C LYS A 110 2.01 -11.95 -7.75
N ASP A 111 0.77 -12.30 -8.02
CA ASP A 111 0.26 -12.67 -9.35
C ASP A 111 -0.47 -11.49 -10.03
N ILE A 112 0.13 -10.28 -9.96
CA ILE A 112 -0.48 -8.98 -10.33
C ILE A 112 0.46 -8.01 -11.02
#